data_AF-A0A166NYZ4-F1
#
_entry.id   AF-A0A166NYZ4-F1
#
_cell.length_a   1.000
_cell.length_b   1.000
_cell.length_c   1.000
_cell.angle_alpha   90.00
_cell.angle_beta   90.00
_cell.angle_gamma   90.00
#
_symmetry.space_group_name_H-M   'P 1'
#
loop_
_entity.id
_entity.type
_entity.pdbx_description
1 polymer ?
#
loop_
_entity_poly.entity_id
_entity_poly.type
_entity_poly.pdbx_seq_one_letter_code
_entity_poly.pdbx_strand_id
1 'polypeptide(L)'
;MLAQLLLILATAALLHAAFSTYEHLSLLKSLGRPAGALPADIVLESLGALALGILGSSLNAPSLRDISWQAEMRTRTIDEVDARPGFTGFVHRGNTLAPRAKA
;
A
#
# COMPACT_ATOMS: atom_id res chain seq x y z
N MET A 1 -5.41 -3.00 8.64
CA MET A 1 -6.35 -2.31 9.55
C MET A 1 -5.73 -1.04 10.14
N LEU A 2 -4.74 -1.11 11.04
CA LEU A 2 -4.14 0.11 11.64
C LEU A 2 -3.54 1.08 10.61
N ALA A 3 -2.73 0.58 9.67
CA ALA A 3 -2.10 1.40 8.64
C ALA A 3 -3.13 2.15 7.77
N GLN A 4 -4.19 1.45 7.36
CA GLN A 4 -5.30 2.03 6.58
C GLN A 4 -6.06 3.09 7.38
N LEU A 5 -6.30 2.85 8.68
CA LEU A 5 -6.94 3.83 9.56
C LEU A 5 -6.10 5.09 9.70
N LEU A 6 -4.79 4.95 9.90
CA LEU A 6 -3.85 6.09 9.96
C LEU A 6 -3.85 6.89 8.65
N LEU A 7 -3.88 6.21 7.50
CA LEU A 7 -3.95 6.88 6.20
C LEU A 7 -5.28 7.63 5.99
N ILE A 8 -6.40 7.05 6.41
CA ILE A 8 -7.71 7.73 6.35
C ILE A 8 -7.71 8.97 7.24
N LEU A 9 -7.23 8.85 8.48
CA LEU A 9 -7.14 9.99 9.40
C LEU A 9 -6.18 11.06 8.89
N ALA A 10 -5.01 10.68 8.39
CA ALA A 10 -4.05 11.61 7.79
C ALA A 10 -4.64 12.35 6.60
N THR A 11 -5.37 11.64 5.72
CA THR A 11 -6.02 12.25 4.55
C THR A 11 -7.12 13.22 4.99
N ALA A 12 -7.96 12.84 5.96
CA ALA A 12 -9.01 13.71 6.48
C ALA A 12 -8.43 14.97 7.14
N ALA A 13 -7.40 14.83 7.99
CA ALA A 13 -6.72 15.94 8.64
C ALA A 13 -6.02 16.87 7.62
N LEU A 14 -5.40 16.32 6.58
CA LEU A 14 -4.78 17.11 5.51
C LEU A 14 -5.83 17.92 4.73
N LEU A 15 -6.97 17.30 4.40
CA LEU A 15 -8.08 17.99 3.73
C LEU A 15 -8.68 19.09 4.63
N HIS A 16 -8.80 18.83 5.93
CA HIS A 16 -9.24 19.81 6.91
C HIS A 16 -8.29 21.01 6.96
N ALA A 17 -6.99 20.78 7.14
CA ALA A 17 -5.99 21.85 7.16
C ALA A 17 -5.91 22.62 5.83
N ALA A 18 -6.08 21.94 4.69
CA ALA A 18 -6.14 22.58 3.37
C ALA A 18 -7.36 23.50 3.25
N PHE A 19 -8.53 23.07 3.73
CA PHE A 19 -9.72 23.90 3.77
C PHE A 19 -9.55 25.09 4.71
N SER A 20 -8.99 24.91 5.91
CA SER A 20 -8.70 26.00 6.85
C SER A 20 -7.73 27.03 6.26
N THR A 21 -6.72 26.57 5.52
CA THR A 21 -5.80 27.45 4.78
C THR A 21 -6.53 28.26 3.72
N TYR A 22 -7.39 27.59 2.94
CA TYR A 22 -8.20 28.24 1.90
C TYR A 22 -9.12 29.31 2.49
N GLU A 23 -9.83 28.99 3.58
CA GLU A 23 -10.72 29.91 4.26
C GLU A 23 -9.96 31.13 4.79
N HIS A 24 -8.84 30.90 5.49
CA HIS A 24 -8.00 31.97 6.05
C HIS A 24 -7.52 32.94 4.96
N LEU A 25 -6.98 32.43 3.85
CA LEU A 25 -6.50 33.27 2.76
C LEU A 25 -7.64 33.97 1.99
N SER A 26 -8.79 33.29 1.83
CA SER A 26 -9.97 33.87 1.19
C SER A 26 -10.53 35.04 1.99
N LEU A 27 -10.54 34.92 3.33
CA LEU A 27 -10.95 36.00 4.23
C LEU A 27 -9.98 37.19 4.22
N LEU A 28 -8.67 36.94 4.22
CA LEU A 28 -7.70 38.04 4.09
C LEU A 28 -7.88 38.78 2.77
N LYS A 29 -8.10 38.04 1.68
CA LYS A 29 -8.34 38.61 0.36
C LYS A 29 -9.61 39.46 0.31
N SER A 30 -10.72 38.99 0.88
CA SER A 30 -11.98 39.75 0.90
C SER A 30 -11.90 41.01 1.77
N LEU A 31 -11.07 40.98 2.82
CA LEU A 31 -10.79 42.13 3.68
C LEU A 31 -9.74 43.11 3.10
N GLY A 32 -9.19 42.82 1.92
CA GLY A 32 -8.12 43.62 1.31
C GLY A 32 -6.82 43.62 2.10
N ARG A 33 -6.62 42.65 2.99
CA ARG A 33 -5.40 42.49 3.79
C ARG A 33 -4.36 41.70 3.00
N PRO A 34 -3.06 42.02 3.12
CA PRO A 34 -2.02 41.24 2.46
C PRO A 34 -1.98 39.81 3.02
N ALA A 35 -1.60 38.84 2.17
CA ALA A 35 -1.34 37.49 2.63
C ALA A 35 -0.12 37.49 3.57
N GLY A 36 -0.36 37.18 4.84
CA GLY A 36 0.67 37.09 5.87
C GLY A 36 1.12 35.65 6.11
N ALA A 37 1.84 35.44 7.21
CA ALA A 37 2.14 34.10 7.70
C ALA A 37 0.85 33.36 8.09
N LEU A 38 0.82 32.05 7.84
CA LEU A 38 -0.29 31.21 8.27
C LEU A 38 -0.31 31.07 9.80
N PRO A 39 -1.50 30.97 10.40
CA PRO A 39 -1.65 30.59 11.80
C PRO A 39 -0.91 29.29 12.15
N ALA A 40 -0.28 29.26 13.32
CA ALA A 40 0.58 28.16 13.73
C ALA A 40 -0.19 26.83 13.92
N ASP A 41 -1.47 26.90 14.29
CA ASP A 41 -2.38 25.76 14.38
C ASP A 41 -2.54 25.05 13.02
N ILE A 42 -2.80 25.79 11.94
CA ILE A 42 -2.93 25.23 10.58
C ILE A 42 -1.61 24.57 10.14
N VAL A 43 -0.47 25.20 10.47
CA VAL A 43 0.85 24.66 10.17
C VAL A 43 1.11 23.36 10.94
N LEU A 44 0.82 23.34 12.25
CA LEU A 44 1.00 22.17 13.09
C LEU A 44 0.06 21.02 12.70
N GLU A 45 -1.19 21.34 12.34
CA GLU A 45 -2.15 20.36 11.84
C GLU A 45 -1.67 19.72 10.53
N SER A 46 -1.18 20.54 9.59
CA SER A 46 -0.62 20.07 8.32
C SER A 46 0.61 19.17 8.52
N LEU A 47 1.52 19.55 9.42
CA LEU A 47 2.70 18.76 9.77
C LEU A 47 2.32 17.46 10.49
N GLY A 48 1.31 17.50 11.36
CA GLY A 48 0.76 16.33 12.02
C GLY A 48 0.14 15.35 11.02
N ALA A 49 -0.66 15.84 10.09
CA ALA A 49 -1.25 15.05 9.01
C ALA A 49 -0.17 14.40 8.12
N LEU A 50 0.89 15.15 7.79
CA LEU A 50 2.05 14.62 7.06
C LEU A 50 2.74 13.49 7.83
N ALA A 51 3.05 13.69 9.12
CA ALA A 51 3.71 12.69 9.94
C ALA A 51 2.86 11.41 10.04
N LEU A 52 1.55 11.53 10.26
CA LEU A 52 0.62 10.41 10.27
C LEU A 52 0.56 9.69 8.91
N GLY A 53 0.60 10.44 7.80
CA GLY A 53 0.63 9.88 6.45
C GLY A 53 1.91 9.08 6.18
N ILE A 54 3.07 9.58 6.61
CA ILE A 54 4.35 8.87 6.51
C ILE A 54 4.31 7.58 7.34
N LEU A 55 3.83 7.64 8.57
CA LEU A 55 3.71 6.46 9.43
C LEU A 55 2.72 5.44 8.86
N GLY A 56 1.53 5.89 8.45
CA GLY A 56 0.51 5.04 7.86
C GLY A 56 0.96 4.36 6.57
N SER A 57 1.66 5.08 5.68
CA SER A 57 2.21 4.52 4.44
C SER A 57 3.33 3.52 4.71
N SER A 58 4.24 3.84 5.64
CA SER A 58 5.34 2.93 6.02
C SER A 58 4.83 1.63 6.62
N LEU A 59 3.78 1.67 7.44
CA LEU A 59 3.14 0.49 8.01
C LEU A 59 2.29 -0.30 7.01
N ASN A 60 1.85 0.34 5.93
CA ASN A 60 1.10 -0.31 4.86
C ASN A 60 2.00 -1.01 3.83
N ALA A 61 3.31 -0.76 3.88
CA ALA A 61 4.25 -1.37 2.97
C ALA A 61 4.34 -2.89 3.21
N PRO A 62 4.37 -3.72 2.14
CA PRO A 62 4.57 -5.15 2.29
C PRO A 62 5.97 -5.43 2.86
N SER A 63 6.11 -6.58 3.53
CA SER A 63 7.41 -7.01 4.04
C SER A 63 8.41 -7.18 2.90
N LEU A 64 9.64 -6.75 3.13
CA LEU A 64 10.75 -6.99 2.21
C LEU A 64 10.93 -8.49 2.00
N ARG A 65 11.16 -8.90 0.75
CA ARG A 65 11.51 -10.27 0.38
C ARG A 65 13.02 -10.42 0.36
N ASP A 66 13.50 -11.58 0.79
CA ASP A 66 14.92 -11.93 0.67
C ASP A 66 15.37 -11.97 -0.79
N ILE A 67 16.54 -11.39 -1.07
CA ILE A 67 17.13 -11.33 -2.41
C ILE A 67 17.85 -12.63 -2.81
N SER A 68 18.13 -13.51 -1.86
CA SER A 68 18.93 -14.72 -2.11
C SER A 68 18.08 -15.80 -2.74
N TRP A 69 18.55 -16.33 -3.88
CA TRP A 69 17.94 -17.49 -4.54
C TRP A 69 17.86 -18.71 -3.60
N GLN A 70 18.87 -18.89 -2.74
CA GLN A 70 18.88 -19.98 -1.77
C GLN A 70 17.74 -19.87 -0.76
N ALA A 71 17.39 -18.64 -0.33
CA ALA A 71 16.29 -18.42 0.61
C ALA A 71 14.93 -18.77 -0.03
N GLU A 72 14.73 -18.39 -1.30
CA GLU A 72 13.56 -18.78 -2.10
C GLU A 72 13.52 -20.29 -2.35
N MET A 73 14.67 -20.95 -2.58
CA MET A 73 14.69 -22.38 -2.91
C MET A 73 14.42 -23.27 -1.69
N ARG A 74 14.60 -22.74 -0.48
CA ARG A 74 14.29 -23.44 0.77
C ARG A 74 12.78 -23.61 1.00
N THR A 75 11.93 -22.82 0.34
CA THR A 75 10.46 -22.92 0.45
C THR A 75 9.84 -23.83 -0.60
N ARG A 76 10.60 -24.25 -1.62
CA ARG A 76 10.12 -25.06 -2.74
C ARG A 76 10.47 -26.53 -2.57
N THR A 77 9.61 -27.42 -3.08
CA THR A 77 9.86 -28.87 -3.06
C THR A 77 10.57 -29.34 -4.34
N ILE A 78 11.22 -30.50 -4.26
CA ILE A 78 11.88 -31.11 -5.43
C ILE A 78 10.85 -31.40 -6.53
N ASP A 79 9.65 -31.86 -6.16
CA ASP A 79 8.58 -32.17 -7.10
C ASP A 79 8.11 -30.94 -7.88
N GLU A 80 8.00 -29.78 -7.22
CA GLU A 80 7.66 -28.51 -7.88
C GLU A 80 8.70 -28.07 -8.92
N VAL A 81 9.98 -28.27 -8.61
CA VAL A 81 11.09 -27.93 -9.50
C VAL A 81 11.20 -28.93 -10.65
N ASP A 82 10.96 -30.22 -10.37
CA ASP A 82 11.10 -31.30 -11.35
C ASP A 82 9.85 -31.54 -12.22
N ALA A 83 8.70 -30.96 -11.86
CA ALA A 83 7.47 -31.06 -12.64
C ALA A 83 7.62 -30.61 -14.11
N ARG A 84 8.60 -29.73 -14.41
CA ARG A 84 9.03 -29.33 -15.76
C ARG A 84 7.87 -29.28 -16.78
N PRO A 85 6.87 -28.42 -16.58
CA PRO A 85 5.61 -28.49 -17.32
C PRO A 85 5.78 -28.36 -18.85
N GLY A 86 6.82 -27.66 -19.30
CA GLY A 86 7.18 -27.54 -20.72
C GLY A 86 7.66 -28.84 -21.38
N PHE A 87 7.96 -29.88 -20.60
CA PHE A 87 8.37 -31.22 -21.05
C PHE A 87 7.40 -32.31 -20.56
N THR A 88 6.18 -31.94 -20.16
CA THR A 88 5.18 -32.90 -19.70
C THR A 88 4.87 -33.92 -20.79
N GLY A 89 5.13 -35.20 -20.51
CA GLY A 89 4.68 -36.31 -21.35
C GLY A 89 3.29 -36.79 -20.94
N PHE A 90 2.38 -36.95 -21.91
CA PHE A 90 1.01 -37.45 -21.66
C PHE A 90 0.91 -38.99 -21.68
N VAL A 91 2.00 -39.68 -22.02
CA VAL A 91 2.08 -41.15 -22.05
C VAL A 91 2.52 -41.65 -20.68
N HIS A 92 1.60 -41.60 -19.72
CA HIS A 92 1.82 -42.08 -18.35
C HIS A 92 0.62 -42.89 -17.83
N ARG A 93 0.83 -43.68 -16.77
CA ARG A 93 -0.20 -44.56 -16.18
C ARG A 93 -1.45 -43.83 -15.70
N GLY A 94 -1.37 -42.52 -15.43
CA GLY A 94 -2.53 -41.69 -15.13
C GLY A 94 -3.62 -41.74 -16.21
N ASN A 95 -3.27 -42.00 -17.48
CA ASN A 95 -4.25 -42.08 -18.57
C ASN A 95 -5.18 -43.32 -18.48
N THR A 96 -4.74 -44.39 -17.79
CA THR A 96 -5.54 -45.62 -17.61
C THR A 96 -6.10 -45.77 -16.21
N LEU A 97 -5.40 -45.21 -15.21
CA LEU A 97 -5.75 -45.37 -13.79
C LEU A 97 -6.63 -44.23 -13.24
N ALA A 98 -6.64 -43.05 -13.87
CA ALA A 98 -7.48 -41.95 -13.40
C ALA A 98 -8.95 -42.14 -13.85
N PRO A 99 -9.93 -41.96 -12.95
CA PRO A 99 -11.34 -42.02 -13.33
C PRO A 99 -11.64 -40.91 -14.35
N ARG A 100 -12.22 -41.28 -15.49
CA ARG A 100 -12.71 -40.30 -16.47
C ARG A 100 -13.77 -39.44 -15.79
N ALA A 101 -13.51 -38.14 -15.68
CA ALA A 101 -14.54 -37.18 -15.27
C ALA A 101 -15.71 -37.31 -16.26
N LYS A 102 -16.93 -37.53 -15.73
CA LYS A 102 -18.14 -37.53 -16.55
C LYS A 102 -18.37 -36.09 -17.04
N ALA A 103 -18.51 -35.96 -18.35
CA ALA A 103 -18.88 -34.70 -19.02
C ALA A 103 -20.30 -34.27 -18.63
#